data_AF-A0A7W1T8D0-F1
#
_entry.id   AF-A0A7W1T8D0-F1
#
_cell.length_a   1.000
_cell.length_b   1.000
_cell.length_c   1.000
_cell.angle_alpha   90.00
_cell.angle_beta   90.00
_cell.angle_gamma   90.00
#
_symmetry.space_group_name_H-M   'P 1'
#
loop_
_entity.id
_entity.type
_entity.pdbx_description
1 polymer ?
#
loop_
_entity_poly.entity_id
_entity_poly.type
_entity_poly.pdbx_seq_one_letter_code
_entity_poly.pdbx_strand_id
1 'polypeptide(L)'
;MRQIGWIFRHNLKSLTQNKAKLIMIIGLPILSILIYFLSYGTQSGTTTLKIGLVNEDPGVYTSQMVTWMKEDSDSVQSVSKATGDKKLTGGQLDALVIFEKGSEKSIAALDPQHIKVKSMQGDAVNNTVKRTVDASLSNIMTMIQASEKGGQDFAKYATTFDQSEISVTQKTTSNQHDVVLMMSTQILGFLCMMLLYAAGNLGELILQEKEDGTFYRLMSTPLSSKAYLFGNALFALTVVVTEVVICLTAMNFVFGIDPGVSYLALFGVLFVFSIMAVLLSLALGFTATSRKSVSGLQMILFTLTSLLSGALIPVQIMPAFMQKFAEFLPQYWVMNAITTLQQNGDLASISLNIAIILGYALLFFCIASYKFTKNNRVNSFV
;
A
#
# COMPACT_ATOMS: atom_id res chain seq x y z
N MET A 1 8.20 38.98 -11.58
CA MET A 1 9.22 38.00 -12.04
C MET A 1 10.51 38.05 -11.22
N ARG A 2 11.30 39.14 -11.21
CA ARG A 2 12.57 39.21 -10.46
C ARG A 2 12.45 38.91 -8.95
N GLN A 3 11.42 39.44 -8.29
CA GLN A 3 11.16 39.19 -6.86
C GLN A 3 10.86 37.71 -6.56
N ILE A 4 10.04 37.06 -7.39
CA ILE A 4 9.69 35.63 -7.27
C ILE A 4 10.95 34.75 -7.39
N GLY A 5 11.78 35.03 -8.41
CA GLY A 5 13.02 34.29 -8.61
C GLY A 5 14.03 34.46 -7.48
N TRP A 6 14.06 35.62 -6.82
CA TRP A 6 14.92 35.84 -5.65
C TRP A 6 14.48 34.99 -4.45
N ILE A 7 13.18 34.98 -4.13
CA ILE A 7 12.61 34.18 -3.04
C ILE A 7 12.85 32.69 -3.29
N PHE A 8 12.64 32.23 -4.52
CA PHE A 8 12.89 30.85 -4.92
C PHE A 8 14.36 30.47 -4.68
N ARG A 9 15.31 31.29 -5.17
CA ARG A 9 16.75 31.04 -4.98
C ARG A 9 17.16 31.07 -3.51
N HIS A 10 16.57 31.97 -2.72
CA HIS A 10 16.83 32.05 -1.29
C HIS A 10 16.41 30.76 -0.57
N ASN A 11 15.16 30.30 -0.81
CA ASN A 11 14.66 29.06 -0.24
C ASN A 11 15.44 27.83 -0.71
N LEU A 12 15.81 27.78 -1.99
CA LEU A 12 16.64 26.70 -2.53
C LEU A 12 18.01 26.65 -1.86
N LYS A 13 18.65 27.81 -1.67
CA LYS A 13 19.92 27.89 -0.94
C LYS A 13 19.77 27.42 0.51
N SER A 14 18.74 27.90 1.21
CA SER A 14 18.43 27.48 2.58
C SER A 14 18.22 25.96 2.70
N LEU A 15 17.51 25.36 1.73
CA LEU A 15 17.31 23.92 1.68
C LEU A 15 18.62 23.17 1.49
N THR A 16 19.43 23.58 0.51
CA THR A 16 20.71 22.91 0.21
C THR A 16 21.76 23.03 1.32
N GLN A 17 21.67 24.08 2.14
CA GLN A 17 22.55 24.26 3.29
C GLN A 17 22.16 23.37 4.48
N ASN A 18 20.88 22.97 4.58
CA ASN A 18 20.41 22.09 5.64
C ASN A 18 20.46 20.62 5.20
N LYS A 19 21.59 19.97 5.48
CA LYS A 19 21.83 18.55 5.15
C LYS A 19 20.73 17.64 5.71
N ALA A 20 20.18 17.93 6.89
CA ALA A 20 19.11 17.14 7.47
C ALA A 20 17.81 17.22 6.65
N LYS A 21 17.42 18.42 6.19
CA LYS A 21 16.24 18.58 5.32
C LYS A 21 16.42 17.90 3.96
N LEU A 22 17.61 17.97 3.38
CA LEU A 22 17.92 17.27 2.12
C LEU A 22 17.87 15.75 2.28
N ILE A 23 18.50 15.21 3.33
CA ILE A 23 18.45 13.78 3.64
C ILE A 23 17.03 13.34 3.91
N MET A 24 16.22 14.17 4.57
CA MET A 24 14.81 13.86 4.82
C MET A 24 14.02 13.77 3.50
N ILE A 25 14.10 14.78 2.62
CA ILE A 25 13.35 14.81 1.36
C ILE A 25 13.76 13.69 0.40
N ILE A 26 15.05 13.39 0.29
CA ILE A 26 15.54 12.37 -0.65
C ILE A 26 15.46 10.98 -0.01
N GLY A 27 15.79 10.88 1.28
CA GLY A 27 15.93 9.62 1.99
C GLY A 27 14.60 8.98 2.36
N LEU A 28 13.56 9.74 2.71
CA LEU A 28 12.25 9.16 3.09
C LEU A 28 11.57 8.37 1.97
N PRO A 29 11.47 8.88 0.72
CA PRO A 29 10.93 8.10 -0.39
C PRO A 29 11.75 6.85 -0.70
N ILE A 30 13.08 6.93 -0.63
CA ILE A 30 13.95 5.77 -0.88
C ILE A 30 13.79 4.74 0.24
N LEU A 31 13.71 5.20 1.49
CA LEU A 31 13.49 4.35 2.65
C LEU A 31 12.12 3.65 2.56
N SER A 32 11.07 4.34 2.10
CA SER A 32 9.76 3.70 1.94
C SER A 32 9.79 2.63 0.86
N ILE A 33 10.42 2.91 -0.29
CA ILE A 33 10.63 1.89 -1.33
C ILE A 33 11.39 0.71 -0.75
N LEU A 34 12.48 0.95 -0.01
CA LEU A 34 13.27 -0.11 0.61
C LEU A 34 12.44 -0.96 1.59
N ILE A 35 11.64 -0.32 2.45
CA ILE A 35 10.79 -1.02 3.42
C ILE A 35 9.79 -1.93 2.70
N TYR A 36 9.08 -1.41 1.69
CA TYR A 36 8.12 -2.22 0.93
C TYR A 36 8.82 -3.27 0.08
N PHE A 37 9.94 -2.95 -0.56
CA PHE A 37 10.74 -3.89 -1.33
C PHE A 37 11.21 -5.06 -0.48
N LEU A 38 11.71 -4.81 0.74
CA LEU A 38 12.09 -5.87 1.67
C LEU A 38 10.87 -6.65 2.19
N SER A 39 9.78 -5.96 2.52
CA SER A 39 8.54 -6.58 2.99
C SER A 39 7.97 -7.57 1.97
N TYR A 40 7.90 -7.18 0.69
CA TYR A 40 7.42 -8.04 -0.39
C TYR A 40 8.47 -9.02 -0.92
N GLY A 41 9.75 -8.66 -0.89
CA GLY A 41 10.86 -9.53 -1.26
C GLY A 41 10.96 -10.76 -0.34
N THR A 42 10.61 -10.62 0.94
CA THR A 42 10.56 -11.74 1.88
C THR A 42 9.35 -12.68 1.68
N GLN A 43 8.27 -12.22 1.04
CA GLN A 43 7.11 -13.08 0.72
C GLN A 43 7.33 -14.01 -0.48
N SER A 44 8.35 -13.74 -1.29
CA SER A 44 8.71 -14.58 -2.45
C SER A 44 9.57 -15.79 -2.07
N GLY A 45 10.12 -15.80 -0.85
CA GLY A 45 10.70 -17.00 -0.28
C GLY A 45 9.56 -17.88 0.23
N THR A 46 9.41 -19.08 -0.32
CA THR A 46 8.69 -20.16 0.37
C THR A 46 9.35 -20.37 1.73
N THR A 47 8.87 -19.69 2.77
CA THR A 47 9.21 -20.07 4.14
C THR A 47 8.74 -21.51 4.24
N THR A 48 9.67 -22.46 4.25
CA THR A 48 9.36 -23.89 4.33
C THR A 48 8.71 -24.15 5.68
N LEU A 49 7.40 -23.93 5.75
CA LEU A 49 6.61 -24.11 6.95
C LEU A 49 6.72 -25.58 7.35
N LYS A 50 7.10 -25.83 8.60
CA LYS A 50 7.16 -27.18 9.15
C LYS A 50 5.75 -27.58 9.54
N ILE A 51 5.09 -28.37 8.69
CA ILE A 51 3.69 -28.76 8.88
C ILE A 51 3.63 -30.18 9.42
N GLY A 52 2.88 -30.37 10.51
CA GLY A 52 2.53 -31.69 11.01
C GLY A 52 1.18 -32.14 10.44
N LEU A 53 1.11 -33.36 9.90
CA LEU A 53 -0.14 -33.97 9.45
C LEU A 53 -0.61 -35.02 10.45
N VAL A 54 -1.84 -34.89 10.92
CA VAL A 54 -2.53 -35.85 11.79
C VAL A 54 -3.72 -36.43 11.04
N ASN A 55 -3.70 -37.72 10.75
CA ASN A 55 -4.82 -38.42 10.13
C ASN A 55 -5.54 -39.29 11.18
N GLU A 56 -6.69 -38.82 11.68
CA GLU A 56 -7.56 -39.59 12.59
C GLU A 56 -8.62 -40.42 11.85
N ASP A 57 -8.71 -40.29 10.52
CA ASP A 57 -9.68 -40.97 9.64
C ASP A 57 -8.99 -41.52 8.39
N PRO A 58 -8.19 -42.60 8.50
CA PRO A 58 -7.40 -43.13 7.40
C PRO A 58 -8.30 -43.81 6.36
N GLY A 59 -8.72 -43.04 5.38
CA GLY A 59 -9.45 -43.48 4.19
C GLY A 59 -8.62 -43.31 2.92
N VAL A 60 -9.24 -43.55 1.77
CA VAL A 60 -8.59 -43.49 0.46
C VAL A 60 -8.21 -42.06 0.11
N TYR A 61 -9.08 -41.09 0.38
CA TYR A 61 -8.83 -39.68 0.06
C TYR A 61 -7.87 -39.03 1.06
N THR A 62 -8.09 -39.21 2.36
CA THR A 62 -7.22 -38.61 3.39
C THR A 62 -5.80 -39.18 3.35
N SER A 63 -5.62 -40.48 3.05
CA SER A 63 -4.29 -41.09 2.95
C SER A 63 -3.54 -40.65 1.70
N GLN A 64 -4.22 -40.49 0.57
CA GLN A 64 -3.61 -39.92 -0.64
C GLN A 64 -3.17 -38.48 -0.39
N MET A 65 -3.99 -37.68 0.29
CA MET A 65 -3.66 -36.30 0.63
C MET A 65 -2.41 -36.18 1.52
N VAL A 66 -2.30 -37.06 2.52
CA VAL A 66 -1.10 -37.13 3.37
C VAL A 66 0.14 -37.52 2.58
N THR A 67 -0.01 -38.34 1.54
CA THR A 67 1.09 -38.78 0.68
C THR A 67 1.57 -37.63 -0.21
N TRP A 68 0.67 -36.99 -0.96
CA TRP A 68 1.03 -35.84 -1.81
C TRP A 68 1.60 -34.68 -1.03
N MET A 69 1.04 -34.35 0.14
CA MET A 69 1.57 -33.26 0.97
C MET A 69 2.97 -33.56 1.53
N LYS A 70 3.36 -34.83 1.68
CA LYS A 70 4.74 -35.19 2.06
C LYS A 70 5.70 -35.15 0.87
N GLU A 71 5.25 -35.54 -0.30
CA GLU A 71 6.07 -35.55 -1.52
C GLU A 71 6.33 -34.14 -2.05
N ASP A 72 5.38 -33.21 -1.86
CA ASP A 72 5.49 -31.82 -2.31
C ASP A 72 6.47 -30.99 -1.46
N SER A 73 6.74 -31.39 -0.21
CA SER A 73 7.70 -30.68 0.65
C SER A 73 8.31 -31.54 1.77
N ASP A 74 9.65 -31.55 1.84
CA ASP A 74 10.44 -32.18 2.92
C ASP A 74 10.13 -31.62 4.32
N SER A 75 9.46 -30.47 4.42
CA SER A 75 9.07 -29.85 5.68
C SER A 75 7.78 -30.43 6.29
N VAL A 76 7.11 -31.37 5.59
CA VAL A 76 5.84 -31.97 6.02
C VAL A 76 6.08 -33.34 6.65
N GLN A 77 5.64 -33.53 7.90
CA GLN A 77 5.80 -34.78 8.64
C GLN A 77 4.47 -35.32 9.16
N SER A 78 4.21 -36.62 8.99
CA SER A 78 3.09 -37.26 9.70
C SER A 78 3.43 -37.42 11.17
N VAL A 79 2.52 -37.00 12.03
CA VAL A 79 2.65 -37.09 13.48
C VAL A 79 1.35 -37.60 14.09
N SER A 80 1.44 -38.29 15.22
CA SER A 80 0.25 -38.55 16.04
C SER A 80 -0.26 -37.24 16.63
N LYS A 81 -1.55 -37.15 16.99
CA LYS A 81 -2.13 -35.95 17.62
C LYS A 81 -1.36 -35.51 18.88
N ALA A 82 -1.05 -36.45 19.76
CA ALA A 82 -0.32 -36.19 21.00
C ALA A 82 1.12 -35.71 20.76
N THR A 83 1.81 -36.25 19.75
CA THR A 83 3.16 -35.81 19.38
C THR A 83 3.12 -34.48 18.62
N GLY A 84 2.11 -34.28 17.77
CA GLY A 84 1.89 -33.08 16.98
C GLY A 84 1.60 -31.86 17.85
N ASP A 85 0.68 -31.97 18.82
CA ASP A 85 0.39 -30.89 19.77
C ASP A 85 1.63 -30.54 20.63
N LYS A 86 2.43 -31.53 21.05
CA LYS A 86 3.71 -31.28 21.75
C LYS A 86 4.75 -30.58 20.88
N LYS A 87 4.93 -31.01 19.63
CA LYS A 87 5.87 -30.40 18.69
C LYS A 87 5.45 -28.99 18.27
N LEU A 88 4.15 -28.75 18.13
CA LEU A 88 3.57 -27.44 17.87
C LEU A 88 3.81 -26.49 19.05
N THR A 89 3.56 -26.96 20.29
CA THR A 89 3.78 -26.16 21.50
C THR A 89 5.27 -25.91 21.78
N GLY A 90 6.14 -26.86 21.41
CA GLY A 90 7.59 -26.74 21.51
C GLY A 90 8.27 -25.95 20.38
N GLY A 91 7.51 -25.37 19.44
CA GLY A 91 8.04 -24.56 18.33
C GLY A 91 8.80 -25.35 17.26
N GLN A 92 8.66 -26.68 17.23
CA GLN A 92 9.29 -27.55 16.22
C GLN A 92 8.44 -27.69 14.96
N LEU A 93 7.14 -27.36 15.06
CA LEU A 93 6.18 -27.27 13.96
C LEU A 93 5.58 -25.86 13.95
N ASP A 94 5.38 -25.30 12.76
CA ASP A 94 4.73 -24.00 12.56
C ASP A 94 3.21 -24.14 12.52
N ALA A 95 2.71 -25.29 12.04
CA ALA A 95 1.30 -25.62 11.99
C ALA A 95 1.02 -27.12 12.08
N LEU A 96 -0.20 -27.46 12.46
CA LEU A 96 -0.73 -28.82 12.53
C LEU A 96 -2.06 -28.90 11.77
N VAL A 97 -2.11 -29.76 10.74
CA VAL A 97 -3.33 -30.08 9.99
C VAL A 97 -3.88 -31.38 10.54
N ILE A 98 -5.15 -31.38 10.93
CA ILE A 98 -5.84 -32.51 11.55
C ILE A 98 -7.03 -32.89 10.66
N PHE A 99 -6.97 -34.10 10.10
CA PHE A 99 -8.10 -34.76 9.47
C PHE A 99 -8.87 -35.51 10.56
N GLU A 100 -9.98 -34.93 11.03
CA GLU A 100 -10.80 -35.55 12.08
C GLU A 100 -11.66 -36.69 11.51
N LYS A 101 -12.22 -37.53 12.40
CA LYS A 101 -13.18 -38.57 12.01
C LYS A 101 -14.37 -37.98 11.25
N GLY A 102 -14.61 -38.47 10.04
CA GLY A 102 -15.63 -37.96 9.12
C GLY A 102 -15.06 -37.17 7.94
N SER A 103 -13.76 -36.84 7.95
CA SER A 103 -13.08 -36.15 6.85
C SER A 103 -13.15 -36.95 5.54
N GLU A 104 -13.06 -38.28 5.60
CA GLU A 104 -13.13 -39.11 4.40
C GLU A 104 -14.49 -39.01 3.71
N LYS A 105 -15.57 -39.05 4.51
CA LYS A 105 -16.95 -38.97 4.00
C LYS A 105 -17.30 -37.57 3.51
N SER A 106 -16.78 -36.54 4.16
CA SER A 106 -17.04 -35.14 3.79
C SER A 106 -16.35 -34.78 2.48
N ILE A 107 -15.10 -35.22 2.28
CA ILE A 107 -14.36 -35.09 1.01
C ILE A 107 -15.09 -35.85 -0.11
N ALA A 108 -15.55 -37.08 0.15
CA ALA A 108 -16.33 -37.86 -0.82
C ALA A 108 -17.64 -37.18 -1.24
N ALA A 109 -18.26 -36.41 -0.34
CA ALA A 109 -19.48 -35.64 -0.60
C ALA A 109 -19.22 -34.29 -1.29
N LEU A 110 -17.96 -33.97 -1.62
CA LEU A 110 -17.53 -32.67 -2.17
C LEU A 110 -17.81 -31.48 -1.23
N ASP A 111 -17.99 -31.74 0.06
CA ASP A 111 -18.14 -30.72 1.11
C ASP A 111 -17.13 -31.03 2.23
N PRO A 112 -15.85 -30.65 2.07
CA PRO A 112 -14.76 -31.06 2.96
C PRO A 112 -14.83 -30.35 4.33
N GLN A 113 -15.76 -30.83 5.16
CA GLN A 113 -15.85 -30.50 6.57
C GLN A 113 -14.92 -31.41 7.41
N HIS A 114 -14.66 -31.03 8.66
CA HIS A 114 -13.84 -31.80 9.62
C HIS A 114 -12.30 -31.75 9.43
N ILE A 115 -11.81 -30.79 8.66
CA ILE A 115 -10.37 -30.51 8.53
C ILE A 115 -10.02 -29.27 9.35
N LYS A 116 -9.14 -29.42 10.34
CA LYS A 116 -8.73 -28.31 11.22
C LYS A 116 -7.25 -28.00 11.07
N VAL A 117 -6.94 -26.71 11.01
CA VAL A 117 -5.56 -26.20 11.01
C VAL A 117 -5.32 -25.45 12.32
N LYS A 118 -4.28 -25.84 13.05
CA LYS A 118 -3.82 -25.18 14.28
C LYS A 118 -2.44 -24.58 14.04
N SER A 119 -2.20 -23.35 14.50
CA SER A 119 -0.87 -22.73 14.50
C SER A 119 -0.66 -21.91 15.77
N MET A 120 0.59 -21.83 16.23
CA MET A 120 1.00 -20.98 17.36
C MET A 120 1.42 -19.56 16.90
N GLN A 121 1.65 -19.35 15.59
CA GLN A 121 2.14 -18.09 15.02
C GLN A 121 1.01 -17.15 14.54
N GLY A 122 -0.25 -17.48 14.82
CA GLY A 122 -1.42 -16.63 14.51
C GLY A 122 -2.03 -16.86 13.12
N ASP A 123 -2.95 -15.97 12.74
CA ASP A 123 -3.85 -16.17 11.59
C ASP A 123 -3.15 -16.20 10.22
N ALA A 124 -2.00 -15.56 10.07
CA ALA A 124 -1.26 -15.53 8.80
C ALA A 124 -0.72 -16.92 8.41
N VAL A 125 -0.14 -17.66 9.37
CA VAL A 125 0.33 -19.04 9.15
C VAL A 125 -0.86 -19.97 8.95
N ASN A 126 -1.93 -19.77 9.73
CA ASN A 126 -3.16 -20.55 9.58
C ASN A 126 -3.76 -20.40 8.17
N ASN A 127 -3.88 -19.18 7.66
CA ASN A 127 -4.39 -18.91 6.31
C ASN A 127 -3.48 -19.46 5.21
N THR A 128 -2.16 -19.40 5.39
CA THR A 128 -1.20 -19.93 4.40
C THR A 128 -1.31 -21.45 4.32
N VAL A 129 -1.29 -22.14 5.46
CA VAL A 129 -1.43 -23.60 5.53
C VAL A 129 -2.81 -24.04 5.06
N LYS A 130 -3.86 -23.29 5.40
CA LYS A 130 -5.21 -23.55 4.91
C LYS A 130 -5.28 -23.44 3.38
N ARG A 131 -4.66 -22.44 2.75
CA ARG A 131 -4.59 -22.35 1.28
C ARG A 131 -3.86 -23.55 0.65
N THR A 132 -2.76 -24.00 1.25
CA THR A 132 -2.05 -25.20 0.78
C THR A 132 -2.93 -26.45 0.88
N VAL A 133 -3.62 -26.61 2.01
CA VAL A 133 -4.58 -27.71 2.22
C VAL A 133 -5.74 -27.62 1.23
N ASP A 134 -6.32 -26.43 1.02
CA ASP A 134 -7.42 -26.19 0.08
C ASP A 134 -7.01 -26.47 -1.37
N ALA A 135 -5.77 -26.13 -1.77
CA ALA A 135 -5.24 -26.45 -3.09
C ALA A 135 -5.15 -27.97 -3.31
N SER A 136 -4.61 -28.72 -2.34
CA SER A 136 -4.56 -30.18 -2.37
C SER A 136 -5.95 -30.81 -2.35
N LEU A 137 -6.89 -30.25 -1.59
CA LEU A 137 -8.30 -30.69 -1.58
C LEU A 137 -8.96 -30.46 -2.94
N SER A 138 -8.72 -29.32 -3.57
CA SER A 138 -9.26 -29.03 -4.90
C SER A 138 -8.82 -30.09 -5.91
N ASN A 139 -7.55 -30.51 -5.89
CA ASN A 139 -7.06 -31.56 -6.77
C ASN A 139 -7.80 -32.89 -6.54
N ILE A 140 -7.96 -33.30 -5.28
CA ILE A 140 -8.71 -34.53 -4.91
C ILE A 140 -10.16 -34.43 -5.37
N MET A 141 -10.84 -33.31 -5.10
CA MET A 141 -12.23 -33.12 -5.47
C MET A 141 -12.44 -33.14 -6.99
N THR A 142 -11.53 -32.55 -7.78
CA THR A 142 -11.57 -32.62 -9.24
C THR A 142 -11.40 -34.06 -9.72
N MET A 143 -10.53 -34.86 -9.09
CA MET A 143 -10.37 -36.29 -9.41
C MET A 143 -11.59 -37.12 -9.02
N ILE A 144 -12.23 -36.83 -7.89
CA ILE A 144 -13.49 -37.47 -7.50
C ILE A 144 -14.59 -37.17 -8.52
N GLN A 145 -14.69 -35.91 -8.98
CA GLN A 145 -15.65 -35.50 -10.01
C GLN A 145 -15.38 -36.14 -11.37
N ALA A 146 -14.10 -36.34 -11.72
CA ALA A 146 -13.69 -37.00 -12.96
C ALA A 146 -13.87 -38.53 -12.93
N SER A 147 -13.95 -39.15 -11.75
CA SER A 147 -14.20 -40.57 -11.58
C SER A 147 -15.69 -40.90 -11.78
N GLU A 148 -15.99 -41.97 -12.54
CA GLU A 148 -17.37 -42.46 -12.65
C GLU A 148 -17.90 -42.99 -11.30
N LYS A 149 -19.23 -42.90 -11.11
CA LYS A 149 -19.98 -43.41 -9.93
C LYS A 149 -19.47 -42.92 -8.56
N GLY A 150 -19.07 -41.65 -8.46
CA GLY A 150 -18.79 -41.01 -7.16
C GLY A 150 -17.49 -41.48 -6.50
N GLY A 151 -16.44 -41.73 -7.29
CA GLY A 151 -15.08 -41.97 -6.78
C GLY A 151 -14.61 -43.43 -6.77
N GLN A 152 -15.36 -44.39 -7.34
CA GLN A 152 -14.96 -45.81 -7.34
C GLN A 152 -13.63 -46.07 -8.08
N ASP A 153 -13.30 -45.26 -9.08
CA ASP A 153 -12.05 -45.35 -9.84
C ASP A 153 -10.97 -44.38 -9.34
N PHE A 154 -11.19 -43.66 -8.24
CA PHE A 154 -10.26 -42.65 -7.73
C PHE A 154 -8.83 -43.20 -7.57
N ALA A 155 -8.68 -44.42 -7.03
CA ALA A 155 -7.37 -45.05 -6.87
C ALA A 155 -6.62 -45.24 -8.20
N LYS A 156 -7.36 -45.49 -9.31
CA LYS A 156 -6.82 -45.63 -10.66
C LYS A 156 -6.41 -44.27 -11.23
N TYR A 157 -7.20 -43.22 -11.00
CA TYR A 157 -6.86 -41.86 -11.39
C TYR A 157 -5.68 -41.30 -10.58
N ALA A 158 -5.60 -41.58 -9.27
CA ALA A 158 -4.50 -41.19 -8.39
C ALA A 158 -3.18 -41.86 -8.81
N THR A 159 -3.19 -43.18 -9.07
CA THR A 159 -1.99 -43.87 -9.59
C THR A 159 -1.60 -43.41 -11.00
N THR A 160 -2.57 -43.07 -11.86
CA THR A 160 -2.27 -42.49 -13.18
C THR A 160 -1.67 -41.09 -13.05
N PHE A 161 -2.11 -40.30 -12.08
CA PHE A 161 -1.54 -38.99 -11.76
C PHE A 161 -0.10 -39.11 -11.24
N ASP A 162 0.14 -40.02 -10.29
CA ASP A 162 1.48 -40.29 -9.73
C ASP A 162 2.46 -40.85 -10.78
N GLN A 163 1.97 -41.63 -11.74
CA GLN A 163 2.80 -42.23 -12.82
C GLN A 163 2.92 -41.36 -14.07
N SER A 164 2.14 -40.29 -14.17
CA SER A 164 2.22 -39.40 -15.33
C SER A 164 3.51 -38.58 -15.27
N GLU A 165 4.44 -38.83 -16.20
CA GLU A 165 5.64 -37.99 -16.43
C GLU A 165 5.30 -36.56 -16.89
N ILE A 166 4.01 -36.22 -17.00
CA ILE A 166 3.55 -34.86 -17.18
C ILE A 166 3.73 -34.15 -15.84
N SER A 167 4.95 -33.66 -15.61
CA SER A 167 5.20 -32.67 -14.57
C SER A 167 4.37 -31.45 -14.92
N VAL A 168 3.13 -31.39 -14.43
CA VAL A 168 2.41 -30.13 -14.34
C VAL A 168 3.18 -29.34 -13.31
N THR A 169 4.21 -28.63 -13.76
CA THR A 169 4.75 -27.52 -13.01
C THR A 169 3.59 -26.55 -12.88
N GLN A 170 2.84 -26.66 -11.79
CA GLN A 170 2.06 -25.54 -11.30
C GLN A 170 3.10 -24.48 -10.94
N LYS A 171 3.50 -23.68 -11.94
CA LYS A 171 3.80 -22.30 -11.67
C LYS A 171 2.49 -21.75 -11.17
N THR A 172 2.31 -21.73 -9.85
CA THR A 172 1.36 -20.82 -9.24
C THR A 172 1.75 -19.45 -9.79
N THR A 173 1.02 -18.96 -10.77
CA THR A 173 0.98 -17.53 -11.09
C THR A 173 0.24 -16.86 -9.94
N SER A 174 0.74 -17.00 -8.71
CA SER A 174 0.66 -15.93 -7.73
C SER A 174 1.57 -14.89 -8.33
N ASN A 175 0.96 -14.11 -9.22
CA ASN A 175 1.58 -13.41 -10.31
C ASN A 175 2.67 -12.54 -9.69
N GLN A 176 3.95 -12.78 -9.99
CA GLN A 176 5.02 -11.85 -9.60
C GLN A 176 4.62 -10.42 -10.01
N HIS A 177 3.90 -10.32 -11.14
CA HIS A 177 3.25 -9.10 -11.58
C HIS A 177 2.26 -8.52 -10.55
N ASP A 178 1.30 -9.29 -10.03
CA ASP A 178 0.32 -8.80 -9.04
C ASP A 178 0.99 -8.38 -7.72
N VAL A 179 2.03 -9.12 -7.28
CA VAL A 179 2.82 -8.76 -6.10
C VAL A 179 3.57 -7.44 -6.34
N VAL A 180 4.17 -7.27 -7.51
CA VAL A 180 4.85 -6.02 -7.91
C VAL A 180 3.85 -4.87 -8.03
N LEU A 181 2.66 -5.10 -8.57
CA LEU A 181 1.59 -4.10 -8.65
C LEU A 181 1.14 -3.68 -7.24
N MET A 182 0.87 -4.64 -6.34
CA MET A 182 0.51 -4.35 -4.94
C MET A 182 1.61 -3.56 -4.22
N MET A 183 2.87 -3.97 -4.40
CA MET A 183 4.03 -3.27 -3.85
C MET A 183 4.14 -1.84 -4.38
N SER A 184 4.01 -1.66 -5.71
CA SER A 184 4.07 -0.33 -6.34
C SER A 184 2.95 0.58 -5.84
N THR A 185 1.74 0.06 -5.69
CA THR A 185 0.58 0.81 -5.20
C THR A 185 0.76 1.24 -3.75
N GLN A 186 1.36 0.41 -2.89
CA GLN A 186 1.68 0.81 -1.51
C GLN A 186 2.79 1.85 -1.43
N ILE A 187 3.83 1.72 -2.27
CA ILE A 187 4.88 2.74 -2.39
C ILE A 187 4.28 4.08 -2.80
N LEU A 188 3.41 4.09 -3.82
CA LEU A 188 2.75 5.30 -4.32
C LEU A 188 1.77 5.89 -3.30
N GLY A 189 1.06 5.06 -2.54
CA GLY A 189 0.20 5.52 -1.46
C GLY A 189 0.99 6.16 -0.30
N PHE A 190 2.11 5.56 0.08
CA PHE A 190 3.01 6.16 1.06
C PHE A 190 3.65 7.46 0.53
N LEU A 191 3.99 7.51 -0.76
CA LEU A 191 4.44 8.73 -1.42
C LEU A 191 3.37 9.83 -1.29
N CYS A 192 2.09 9.55 -1.54
CA CYS A 192 1.01 10.52 -1.38
C CYS A 192 0.99 11.15 0.03
N MET A 193 1.19 10.34 1.07
CA MET A 193 1.32 10.83 2.44
C MET A 193 2.53 11.79 2.57
N MET A 194 3.68 11.39 2.04
CA MET A 194 4.90 12.21 2.08
C MET A 194 4.74 13.54 1.35
N LEU A 195 4.10 13.56 0.18
CA LEU A 195 3.83 14.80 -0.57
C LEU A 195 2.99 15.79 0.26
N LEU A 196 2.04 15.31 1.06
CA LEU A 196 1.25 16.17 1.97
C LEU A 196 2.12 16.77 3.07
N TYR A 197 3.00 15.98 3.68
CA TYR A 197 3.94 16.48 4.70
C TYR A 197 4.96 17.46 4.10
N ALA A 198 5.55 17.13 2.96
CA ALA A 198 6.49 17.99 2.25
C ALA A 198 5.84 19.33 1.88
N ALA A 199 4.61 19.30 1.34
CA ALA A 199 3.83 20.51 1.09
C ALA A 199 3.50 21.26 2.39
N GLY A 200 3.11 20.55 3.46
CA GLY A 200 2.73 21.10 4.78
C GLY A 200 3.78 22.01 5.42
N ASN A 201 5.06 21.74 5.17
CA ASN A 201 6.18 22.58 5.63
C ASN A 201 6.07 24.03 5.16
N LEU A 202 5.46 24.30 4.00
CA LEU A 202 5.24 25.68 3.54
C LEU A 202 4.26 26.44 4.44
N GLY A 203 3.17 25.80 4.87
CA GLY A 203 2.20 26.40 5.79
C GLY A 203 2.85 26.72 7.14
N GLU A 204 3.72 25.83 7.63
CA GLU A 204 4.51 26.07 8.84
C GLU A 204 5.50 27.21 8.67
N LEU A 205 6.20 27.29 7.53
CA LEU A 205 7.16 28.36 7.24
C LEU A 205 6.48 29.74 7.28
N ILE A 206 5.33 29.88 6.61
CA ILE A 206 4.57 31.14 6.59
C ILE A 206 4.15 31.54 8.01
N LEU A 207 3.76 30.57 8.83
CA LEU A 207 3.30 30.83 10.19
C LEU A 207 4.46 31.16 11.13
N GLN A 208 5.59 30.48 10.98
CA GLN A 208 6.84 30.80 11.66
C GLN A 208 7.26 32.25 11.35
N GLU A 209 7.23 32.65 10.08
CA GLU A 209 7.60 34.02 9.71
C GLU A 209 6.64 35.08 10.29
N LYS A 210 5.35 34.74 10.49
CA LYS A 210 4.40 35.61 11.19
C LYS A 210 4.70 35.71 12.69
N GLU A 211 5.00 34.59 13.34
CA GLU A 211 5.38 34.54 14.77
C GLU A 211 6.68 35.31 15.03
N ASP A 212 7.67 35.16 14.15
CA ASP A 212 8.98 35.81 14.23
C ASP A 212 8.93 37.31 13.80
N GLY A 213 7.76 37.83 13.41
CA GLY A 213 7.59 39.20 12.92
C GLY A 213 8.24 39.48 11.56
N THR A 214 8.91 38.50 10.96
CA THR A 214 9.63 38.61 9.67
C THR A 214 8.65 38.82 8.53
N PHE A 215 7.49 38.19 8.56
CA PHE A 215 6.43 38.37 7.57
C PHE A 215 6.00 39.85 7.46
N TYR A 216 5.75 40.51 8.61
CA TYR A 216 5.36 41.92 8.62
C TYR A 216 6.47 42.85 8.13
N ARG A 217 7.74 42.55 8.47
CA ARG A 217 8.91 43.27 7.92
C ARG A 217 9.08 43.07 6.42
N LEU A 218 8.78 41.90 5.88
CA LEU A 218 8.81 41.66 4.43
C LEU A 218 7.69 42.42 3.72
N MET A 219 6.50 42.50 4.33
CA MET A 219 5.36 43.24 3.76
C MET A 219 5.52 44.77 3.81
N SER A 220 6.43 45.30 4.64
CA SER A 220 6.77 46.74 4.66
C SER A 220 7.83 47.13 3.62
N THR A 221 8.43 46.17 2.92
CA THR A 221 9.33 46.41 1.78
C THR A 221 8.53 46.57 0.47
N PRO A 222 9.10 47.05 -0.65
CA PRO A 222 8.41 47.11 -1.95
C PRO A 222 8.16 45.73 -2.60
N LEU A 223 8.16 44.66 -1.81
CA LEU A 223 7.84 43.30 -2.21
C LEU A 223 6.32 43.13 -2.27
N SER A 224 5.81 42.70 -3.43
CA SER A 224 4.39 42.39 -3.54
C SER A 224 4.05 41.15 -2.68
N SER A 225 3.03 41.24 -1.82
CA SER A 225 2.54 40.10 -1.02
C SER A 225 2.15 38.90 -1.89
N LYS A 226 1.65 39.16 -3.11
CA LYS A 226 1.34 38.11 -4.11
C LYS A 226 2.62 37.45 -4.63
N ALA A 227 3.67 38.24 -4.92
CA ALA A 227 4.95 37.71 -5.39
C ALA A 227 5.64 36.86 -4.33
N TYR A 228 5.52 37.23 -3.05
CA TYR A 228 5.98 36.41 -1.93
C TYR A 228 5.28 35.06 -1.90
N LEU A 229 3.94 35.06 -1.99
CA LEU A 229 3.15 33.84 -1.90
C LEU A 229 3.42 32.89 -3.06
N PHE A 230 3.41 33.41 -4.30
CA PHE A 230 3.72 32.62 -5.48
C PHE A 230 5.16 32.09 -5.47
N GLY A 231 6.13 32.87 -4.96
CA GLY A 231 7.52 32.43 -4.84
C GLY A 231 7.69 31.24 -3.92
N ASN A 232 7.08 31.29 -2.73
CA ASN A 232 7.10 30.18 -1.79
C ASN A 232 6.29 28.98 -2.31
N ALA A 233 5.11 29.20 -2.87
CA ALA A 233 4.28 28.13 -3.45
C ALA A 233 5.02 27.39 -4.58
N LEU A 234 5.68 28.13 -5.47
CA LEU A 234 6.48 27.55 -6.56
C LEU A 234 7.69 26.77 -6.03
N PHE A 235 8.33 27.28 -4.97
CA PHE A 235 9.41 26.56 -4.30
C PHE A 235 8.92 25.24 -3.69
N ALA A 236 7.83 25.26 -2.92
CA ALA A 236 7.25 24.05 -2.34
C ALA A 236 6.81 23.06 -3.40
N LEU A 237 6.18 23.53 -4.49
CA LEU A 237 5.81 22.68 -5.62
C LEU A 237 7.06 22.02 -6.23
N THR A 238 8.16 22.75 -6.38
CA THR A 238 9.41 22.19 -6.91
C THR A 238 9.97 21.10 -5.99
N VAL A 239 9.91 21.29 -4.67
CA VAL A 239 10.35 20.29 -3.70
C VAL A 239 9.51 19.02 -3.81
N VAL A 240 8.18 19.15 -3.78
CA VAL A 240 7.24 18.02 -3.85
C VAL A 240 7.35 17.29 -5.19
N VAL A 241 7.49 18.02 -6.31
CA VAL A 241 7.70 17.41 -7.63
C VAL A 241 9.05 16.71 -7.74
N THR A 242 10.10 17.26 -7.12
CA THR A 242 11.41 16.59 -7.06
C THR A 242 11.30 15.27 -6.31
N GLU A 243 10.52 15.23 -5.23
CA GLU A 243 10.24 14.01 -4.47
C GLU A 243 9.53 12.94 -5.32
N VAL A 244 8.53 13.34 -6.12
CA VAL A 244 7.88 12.45 -7.11
C VAL A 244 8.89 11.90 -8.10
N VAL A 245 9.72 12.76 -8.70
CA VAL A 245 10.72 12.33 -9.69
C VAL A 245 11.73 11.38 -9.07
N ILE A 246 12.23 11.65 -7.87
CA ILE A 246 13.14 10.76 -7.14
C ILE A 246 12.50 9.41 -6.89
N CYS A 247 11.25 9.38 -6.41
CA CYS A 247 10.54 8.14 -6.14
C CYS A 247 10.36 7.30 -7.41
N LEU A 248 9.82 7.89 -8.48
CA LEU A 248 9.57 7.18 -9.75
C LEU A 248 10.87 6.70 -10.41
N THR A 249 11.93 7.50 -10.38
CA THR A 249 13.24 7.10 -10.92
C THR A 249 13.91 6.02 -10.07
N ALA A 250 13.83 6.10 -8.75
CA ALA A 250 14.34 5.07 -7.86
C ALA A 250 13.61 3.73 -8.05
N MET A 251 12.27 3.76 -8.14
CA MET A 251 11.47 2.56 -8.42
C MET A 251 11.96 1.83 -9.67
N ASN A 252 12.19 2.55 -10.78
CA ASN A 252 12.64 1.95 -12.04
C ASN A 252 14.13 1.53 -11.99
N PHE A 253 15.04 2.48 -11.75
CA PHE A 253 16.47 2.28 -11.98
C PHE A 253 17.21 1.61 -10.81
N VAL A 254 16.73 1.77 -9.58
CA VAL A 254 17.39 1.22 -8.38
C VAL A 254 16.78 -0.11 -7.98
N PHE A 255 15.45 -0.20 -7.99
CA PHE A 255 14.72 -1.36 -7.49
C PHE A 255 14.11 -2.25 -8.58
N GLY A 256 14.09 -1.81 -9.85
CA GLY A 256 13.52 -2.60 -10.96
C GLY A 256 12.02 -2.88 -10.83
N ILE A 257 11.28 -1.98 -10.15
CA ILE A 257 9.86 -2.11 -9.89
C ILE A 257 9.08 -1.50 -11.07
N ASP A 258 8.44 -2.36 -11.86
CA ASP A 258 7.51 -1.94 -12.90
C ASP A 258 6.09 -1.76 -12.31
N PRO A 259 5.57 -0.53 -12.21
CA PRO A 259 4.24 -0.28 -11.68
C PRO A 259 3.10 -0.71 -12.62
N GLY A 260 3.39 -1.28 -13.80
CA GLY A 260 2.40 -1.70 -14.79
C GLY A 260 1.70 -0.53 -15.50
N VAL A 261 2.27 0.68 -15.38
CA VAL A 261 1.71 1.93 -15.89
C VAL A 261 2.85 2.78 -16.44
N SER A 262 2.59 3.54 -17.50
CA SER A 262 3.54 4.55 -17.98
C SER A 262 3.92 5.52 -16.86
N TYR A 263 5.22 5.64 -16.58
CA TYR A 263 5.75 6.60 -15.60
C TYR A 263 5.30 8.05 -15.88
N LEU A 264 5.02 8.40 -17.14
CA LEU A 264 4.51 9.72 -17.51
C LEU A 264 3.06 9.92 -17.03
N ALA A 265 2.21 8.90 -17.11
CA ALA A 265 0.85 8.95 -16.58
C ALA A 265 0.85 9.04 -15.05
N LEU A 266 1.69 8.25 -14.38
CA LEU A 266 1.89 8.33 -12.93
C LEU A 266 2.39 9.72 -12.49
N PHE A 267 3.37 10.25 -13.20
CA PHE A 267 3.87 11.61 -12.97
C PHE A 267 2.75 12.64 -13.11
N GLY A 268 1.91 12.54 -14.15
CA GLY A 268 0.77 13.45 -14.36
C GLY A 268 -0.20 13.45 -13.19
N VAL A 269 -0.62 12.27 -12.71
CA VAL A 269 -1.55 12.15 -11.57
C VAL A 269 -0.93 12.73 -10.29
N LEU A 270 0.32 12.34 -9.98
CA LEU A 270 1.03 12.81 -8.78
C LEU A 270 1.36 14.31 -8.86
N PHE A 271 1.59 14.86 -10.04
CA PHE A 271 1.82 16.28 -10.26
C PHE A 271 0.57 17.10 -9.93
N VAL A 272 -0.60 16.67 -10.42
CA VAL A 272 -1.89 17.32 -10.10
C VAL A 272 -2.16 17.26 -8.60
N PHE A 273 -1.90 16.10 -7.97
CA PHE A 273 -2.00 15.96 -6.52
C PHE A 273 -1.01 16.86 -5.76
N SER A 274 0.21 17.04 -6.26
CA SER A 274 1.23 17.93 -5.68
C SER A 274 0.77 19.38 -5.65
N ILE A 275 0.11 19.84 -6.72
CA ILE A 275 -0.50 21.18 -6.76
C ILE A 275 -1.57 21.31 -5.67
N MET A 276 -2.46 20.32 -5.56
CA MET A 276 -3.49 20.30 -4.54
C MET A 276 -2.90 20.33 -3.11
N ALA A 277 -1.86 19.53 -2.85
CA ALA A 277 -1.18 19.48 -1.56
C ALA A 277 -0.54 20.84 -1.16
N VAL A 278 0.11 21.52 -2.11
CA VAL A 278 0.67 22.86 -1.87
C VAL A 278 -0.42 23.88 -1.57
N LEU A 279 -1.55 23.81 -2.27
CA LEU A 279 -2.71 24.70 -2.04
C LEU A 279 -3.40 24.43 -0.70
N LEU A 280 -3.49 23.16 -0.29
CA LEU A 280 -3.96 22.77 1.04
C LEU A 280 -3.04 23.34 2.13
N SER A 281 -1.72 23.21 1.97
CA SER A 281 -0.74 23.77 2.91
C SER A 281 -0.84 25.29 3.03
N LEU A 282 -1.00 25.99 1.91
CA LEU A 282 -1.27 27.43 1.87
C LEU A 282 -2.55 27.80 2.63
N ALA A 283 -3.65 27.06 2.38
CA ALA A 283 -4.91 27.29 3.06
C ALA A 283 -4.74 27.15 4.58
N LEU A 284 -4.08 26.07 5.04
CA LEU A 284 -3.80 25.83 6.45
C LEU A 284 -2.95 26.95 7.08
N GLY A 285 -1.86 27.38 6.41
CA GLY A 285 -0.97 28.44 6.88
C GLY A 285 -1.62 29.83 6.98
N PHE A 286 -2.72 30.08 6.26
CA PHE A 286 -3.52 31.29 6.40
C PHE A 286 -4.69 31.17 7.37
N THR A 287 -5.23 29.98 7.58
CA THR A 287 -6.36 29.77 8.49
C THR A 287 -5.96 29.66 9.95
N ALA A 288 -4.76 29.18 10.23
CA ALA A 288 -4.36 28.81 11.57
C ALA A 288 -3.70 29.94 12.35
N THR A 289 -3.81 29.84 13.67
CA THR A 289 -3.41 30.91 14.61
C THR A 289 -2.03 30.69 15.21
N SER A 290 -1.53 29.45 15.29
CA SER A 290 -0.22 29.13 15.87
C SER A 290 0.45 27.96 15.15
N ARG A 291 1.78 28.02 15.03
CA ARG A 291 2.61 26.98 14.42
C ARG A 291 2.41 25.62 15.07
N LYS A 292 2.42 25.55 16.40
CA LYS A 292 2.27 24.29 17.15
C LYS A 292 0.91 23.65 16.91
N SER A 293 -0.13 24.46 16.71
CA SER A 293 -1.47 23.96 16.38
C SER A 293 -1.51 23.43 14.95
N VAL A 294 -0.89 24.11 13.98
CA VAL A 294 -0.80 23.64 12.59
C VAL A 294 -0.05 22.34 12.48
N SER A 295 1.15 22.24 13.06
CA SER A 295 1.98 21.04 12.93
C SER A 295 1.29 19.82 13.51
N GLY A 296 0.63 19.97 14.68
CA GLY A 296 -0.16 18.91 15.30
C GLY A 296 -1.39 18.52 14.48
N LEU A 297 -2.13 19.51 13.95
CA LEU A 297 -3.29 19.27 13.10
C LEU A 297 -2.88 18.61 11.77
N GLN A 298 -1.81 19.06 11.14
CA GLN A 298 -1.27 18.46 9.91
C GLN A 298 -0.87 17.01 10.16
N MET A 299 -0.16 16.74 11.26
CA MET A 299 0.24 15.37 11.61
C MET A 299 -0.97 14.44 11.73
N ILE A 300 -2.00 14.87 12.46
CA ILE A 300 -3.23 14.09 12.65
C ILE A 300 -3.99 13.96 11.33
N LEU A 301 -4.25 15.07 10.64
CA LEU A 301 -5.06 15.08 9.41
C LEU A 301 -4.37 14.30 8.29
N PHE A 302 -3.09 14.54 8.01
CA PHE A 302 -2.39 13.88 6.92
C PHE A 302 -2.23 12.38 7.18
N THR A 303 -1.94 11.98 8.41
CA THR A 303 -1.84 10.55 8.75
C THR A 303 -3.19 9.85 8.68
N LEU A 304 -4.22 10.40 9.35
CA LEU A 304 -5.55 9.78 9.38
C LEU A 304 -6.18 9.72 8.00
N THR A 305 -6.08 10.80 7.21
CA THR A 305 -6.63 10.79 5.84
C THR A 305 -5.84 9.85 4.93
N SER A 306 -4.52 9.73 5.05
CA SER A 306 -3.75 8.76 4.28
C SER A 306 -4.07 7.31 4.66
N LEU A 307 -4.40 7.06 5.94
CA LEU A 307 -4.82 5.74 6.40
C LEU A 307 -6.21 5.35 5.88
N LEU A 308 -7.16 6.29 5.91
CA LEU A 308 -8.56 6.05 5.55
C LEU A 308 -8.84 6.14 4.04
N SER A 309 -8.00 6.83 3.28
CA SER A 309 -8.25 7.10 1.85
C SER A 309 -7.94 5.95 0.91
N GLY A 310 -7.34 4.86 1.38
CA GLY A 310 -6.86 3.81 0.49
C GLY A 310 -5.36 3.85 0.18
N ALA A 311 -4.64 4.88 0.65
CA ALA A 311 -3.23 5.06 0.34
C ALA A 311 -2.32 4.10 1.13
N LEU A 312 -2.55 3.96 2.44
CA LEU A 312 -1.76 3.03 3.26
C LEU A 312 -2.43 1.67 3.44
N ILE A 313 -3.76 1.66 3.54
CA ILE A 313 -4.57 0.45 3.71
C ILE A 313 -5.45 0.33 2.47
N PRO A 314 -5.47 -0.80 1.76
CA PRO A 314 -6.35 -0.99 0.60
C PRO A 314 -7.82 -0.79 0.98
N VAL A 315 -8.57 -0.04 0.17
CA VAL A 315 -10.00 0.25 0.46
C VAL A 315 -10.85 -1.02 0.43
N GLN A 316 -10.46 -2.01 -0.38
CA GLN A 316 -11.21 -3.25 -0.60
C GLN A 316 -11.36 -4.09 0.67
N ILE A 317 -10.43 -3.96 1.63
CA ILE A 317 -10.46 -4.69 2.90
C ILE A 317 -11.16 -3.91 4.03
N MET A 318 -11.56 -2.66 3.78
CA MET A 318 -12.23 -1.83 4.78
C MET A 318 -13.73 -2.16 4.87
N PRO A 319 -14.38 -1.97 6.04
CA PRO A 319 -15.84 -2.04 6.15
C PRO A 319 -16.54 -1.02 5.25
N ALA A 320 -17.76 -1.33 4.79
CA ALA A 320 -18.51 -0.50 3.83
C ALA A 320 -18.67 0.99 4.25
N PHE A 321 -18.79 1.25 5.56
CA PHE A 321 -18.85 2.62 6.08
C PHE A 321 -17.55 3.40 5.83
N MET A 322 -16.39 2.76 6.03
CA MET A 322 -15.09 3.38 5.80
C MET A 322 -14.80 3.56 4.31
N GLN A 323 -15.23 2.64 3.46
CA GLN A 323 -15.09 2.77 2.00
C GLN A 323 -15.76 4.05 1.48
N LYS A 324 -17.00 4.31 1.93
CA LYS A 324 -17.71 5.56 1.58
C LYS A 324 -17.02 6.81 2.09
N PHE A 325 -16.41 6.74 3.28
CA PHE A 325 -15.65 7.87 3.80
C PHE A 325 -14.36 8.11 3.01
N ALA A 326 -13.70 7.05 2.54
CA ALA A 326 -12.51 7.13 1.71
C ALA A 326 -12.75 7.95 0.44
N GLU A 327 -13.89 7.76 -0.23
CA GLU A 327 -14.29 8.50 -1.44
C GLU A 327 -14.33 10.03 -1.25
N PHE A 328 -14.49 10.51 -0.02
CA PHE A 328 -14.46 11.95 0.29
C PHE A 328 -13.03 12.52 0.41
N LEU A 329 -12.00 11.67 0.41
CA LEU A 329 -10.61 12.07 0.58
C LEU A 329 -9.92 12.20 -0.78
N PRO A 330 -9.15 13.27 -1.05
CA PRO A 330 -8.52 13.46 -2.36
C PRO A 330 -7.49 12.37 -2.69
N GLN A 331 -6.84 11.78 -1.69
CA GLN A 331 -5.88 10.68 -1.86
C GLN A 331 -6.55 9.42 -2.41
N TYR A 332 -7.85 9.19 -2.12
CA TYR A 332 -8.60 8.07 -2.69
C TYR A 332 -8.65 8.16 -4.20
N TRP A 333 -8.91 9.35 -4.73
CA TRP A 333 -9.00 9.57 -6.18
C TRP A 333 -7.64 9.41 -6.88
N VAL A 334 -6.54 9.70 -6.18
CA VAL A 334 -5.19 9.39 -6.67
C VAL A 334 -4.97 7.90 -6.73
N MET A 335 -5.26 7.17 -5.65
CA MET A 335 -5.07 5.73 -5.61
C MET A 335 -5.98 5.01 -6.61
N ASN A 336 -7.24 5.45 -6.72
CA ASN A 336 -8.18 4.94 -7.70
C ASN A 336 -7.70 5.19 -9.14
N ALA A 337 -7.10 6.34 -9.43
CA ALA A 337 -6.50 6.61 -10.74
C ALA A 337 -5.33 5.67 -11.04
N ILE A 338 -4.43 5.46 -10.06
CA ILE A 338 -3.29 4.55 -10.20
C ILE A 338 -3.79 3.12 -10.46
N THR A 339 -4.73 2.61 -9.66
CA THR A 339 -5.26 1.25 -9.83
C THR A 339 -6.02 1.09 -11.14
N THR A 340 -6.73 2.13 -11.59
CA THR A 340 -7.44 2.11 -12.88
C THR A 340 -6.45 2.03 -14.05
N LEU A 341 -5.35 2.79 -13.99
CA LEU A 341 -4.30 2.71 -15.01
C LEU A 341 -3.60 1.34 -15.00
N GLN A 342 -3.36 0.75 -13.83
CA GLN A 342 -2.76 -0.60 -13.70
C GLN A 342 -3.62 -1.69 -14.33
N GLN A 343 -4.94 -1.50 -14.40
CA GLN A 343 -5.89 -2.45 -14.97
C GLN A 343 -6.09 -2.25 -16.50
N ASN A 344 -5.07 -1.73 -17.19
CA ASN A 344 -5.12 -1.34 -18.61
C ASN A 344 -6.11 -0.21 -18.93
N GLY A 345 -6.37 0.68 -17.98
CA GLY A 345 -7.12 1.91 -18.21
C GLY A 345 -6.32 2.94 -19.02
N ASP A 346 -7.00 3.76 -19.80
CA ASP A 346 -6.40 4.86 -20.56
C ASP A 346 -6.49 6.20 -19.79
N LEU A 347 -5.81 7.25 -20.24
CA LEU A 347 -5.90 8.58 -19.64
C LEU A 347 -7.34 9.12 -19.59
N ALA A 348 -8.19 8.69 -20.53
CA ALA A 348 -9.61 9.03 -20.52
C ALA A 348 -10.36 8.43 -19.33
N SER A 349 -10.00 7.23 -18.86
CA SER A 349 -10.71 6.57 -17.76
C SER A 349 -10.43 7.21 -16.39
N ILE A 350 -9.33 7.94 -16.26
CA ILE A 350 -8.99 8.68 -15.03
C ILE A 350 -9.38 10.16 -15.07
N SER A 351 -10.07 10.60 -16.12
CA SER A 351 -10.46 12.01 -16.30
C SER A 351 -11.31 12.54 -15.14
N LEU A 352 -12.24 11.72 -14.63
CA LEU A 352 -13.05 12.05 -13.45
C LEU A 352 -12.17 12.22 -12.20
N ASN A 353 -11.21 11.32 -11.99
CA ASN A 353 -10.31 11.36 -10.84
C ASN A 353 -9.47 12.63 -10.85
N ILE A 354 -8.91 12.99 -12.01
CA ILE A 354 -8.17 14.24 -12.20
C ILE A 354 -9.08 15.45 -11.96
N ALA A 355 -10.30 15.44 -12.49
CA ALA A 355 -11.26 16.54 -12.31
C ALA A 355 -11.59 16.76 -10.82
N ILE A 356 -11.76 15.68 -10.05
CA ILE A 356 -12.04 15.75 -8.62
C ILE A 356 -10.83 16.31 -7.85
N ILE A 357 -9.61 15.83 -8.13
CA ILE A 357 -8.39 16.36 -7.49
C ILE A 357 -8.21 17.85 -7.82
N LEU A 358 -8.47 18.25 -9.07
CA LEU A 358 -8.48 19.67 -9.46
C LEU A 358 -9.59 20.46 -8.76
N GLY A 359 -10.74 19.84 -8.51
CA GLY A 359 -11.82 20.41 -7.69
C GLY A 359 -11.35 20.73 -6.27
N TYR A 360 -10.65 19.80 -5.61
CA TYR A 360 -10.03 20.05 -4.31
C TYR A 360 -8.95 21.14 -4.38
N ALA A 361 -8.11 21.13 -5.42
CA ALA A 361 -7.10 22.17 -5.64
C ALA A 361 -7.76 23.56 -5.73
N LEU A 362 -8.82 23.69 -6.52
CA LEU A 362 -9.58 24.93 -6.67
C LEU A 362 -10.24 25.35 -5.35
N LEU A 363 -10.82 24.40 -4.60
CA LEU A 363 -11.41 24.66 -3.30
C LEU A 363 -10.38 25.23 -2.32
N PHE A 364 -9.21 24.61 -2.18
CA PHE A 364 -8.16 25.11 -1.28
C PHE A 364 -7.55 26.42 -1.76
N PHE A 365 -7.42 26.62 -3.07
CA PHE A 365 -7.03 27.91 -3.64
C PHE A 365 -8.00 29.02 -3.28
N CYS A 366 -9.32 28.79 -3.39
CA CYS A 366 -10.35 29.74 -3.00
C CYS A 366 -10.27 30.09 -1.50
N ILE A 367 -10.10 29.08 -0.63
CA ILE A 367 -9.96 29.28 0.82
C ILE A 367 -8.71 30.12 1.13
N ALA A 368 -7.56 29.76 0.55
CA ALA A 368 -6.31 30.48 0.75
C ALA A 368 -6.40 31.94 0.27
N SER A 369 -6.96 32.16 -0.93
CA SER A 369 -7.12 33.50 -1.52
C SER A 369 -8.06 34.40 -0.70
N TYR A 370 -9.19 33.85 -0.23
CA TYR A 370 -10.15 34.58 0.61
C TYR A 370 -9.52 34.98 1.95
N LYS A 371 -8.86 34.04 2.64
CA LYS A 371 -8.22 34.30 3.95
C LYS A 371 -7.05 35.27 3.83
N PHE A 372 -6.24 35.15 2.77
CA PHE A 372 -5.17 36.09 2.46
C PHE A 372 -5.68 37.53 2.29
N THR A 373 -6.74 37.71 1.50
CA THR A 373 -7.33 39.03 1.26
C THR A 373 -7.92 39.64 2.54
N LYS A 374 -8.56 38.83 3.38
CA LYS A 374 -9.11 39.30 4.66
C LYS A 374 -8.01 39.74 5.64
N ASN A 375 -6.93 38.96 5.77
CA ASN A 375 -5.81 39.32 6.65
C ASN A 375 -5.12 40.63 6.23
N ASN A 376 -4.99 40.87 4.92
CA ASN A 376 -4.40 42.13 4.44
C ASN A 376 -5.25 43.37 4.79
N ARG A 377 -6.58 43.24 4.88
CA ARG A 377 -7.48 44.35 5.25
C ARG A 377 -7.50 44.66 6.75
N VAL A 378 -7.18 43.70 7.60
CA VAL A 378 -7.16 43.93 9.06
C VAL A 378 -5.89 44.67 9.48
N ASN A 379 -4.77 44.44 8.80
CA ASN A 379 -3.50 45.12 9.06
C ASN A 379 -3.40 46.53 8.46
N SER A 380 -4.42 47.01 7.74
CA SER A 380 -4.49 48.40 7.26
C SER A 380 -5.20 49.35 8.24
N PHE A 381 -5.55 48.88 9.44
CA PHE A 381 -6.25 49.65 10.48
C PHE A 381 -5.46 49.82 11.80
N VAL A 382 -4.16 49.49 11.80
CA VAL A 382 -3.27 49.75 12.96
C VAL A 382 -2.18 50.71 12.56
#